data_AF-A0A925NYX6-F1
#
_entry.id   AF-A0A925NYX6-F1
#
_cell.length_a   1.000
_cell.length_b   1.000
_cell.length_c   1.000
_cell.angle_alpha   90.00
_cell.angle_beta   90.00
_cell.angle_gamma   90.00
#
_symmetry.space_group_name_H-M   'P 1'
#
loop_
_entity.id
_entity.type
_entity.pdbx_description
1 polymer ?
#
loop_
_entity_poly.entity_id
_entity_poly.type
_entity_poly.pdbx_seq_one_letter_code
_entity_poly.pdbx_strand_id
1 'polypeptide(L)'
;FFKVYESSHTDVGYYMLAWTLYTLILFVASLRVHKAMAITFGLLLIGFILLVVGHFGNPVFNKIAGYELIPCALGAWYMMAAIIINDLAGKTVLPTGKPFIQ
;
A
#
# COMPACT_ATOMS: atom_id res chain seq x y z
N PHE A 1 -16.15 28.92 -8.44
CA PHE A 1 -16.36 28.05 -9.61
C PHE A 1 -16.02 26.61 -9.19
N PHE A 2 -16.88 25.73 -8.70
CA PHE A 2 -18.19 25.77 -8.05
C PHE A 2 -18.00 24.90 -6.78
N LYS A 3 -18.31 25.39 -5.56
CA LYS A 3 -18.09 24.69 -4.28
C LYS A 3 -19.11 23.55 -4.03
N VAL A 4 -19.44 22.77 -5.05
CA VAL A 4 -20.62 21.90 -5.00
C VAL A 4 -20.36 20.63 -4.17
N TYR A 5 -19.09 20.26 -3.92
CA TYR A 5 -18.68 19.18 -3.01
C TYR A 5 -17.28 19.44 -2.44
N GLU A 6 -17.14 20.38 -1.51
CA GLU A 6 -15.87 20.62 -0.81
C GLU A 6 -15.70 19.56 0.28
N SER A 7 -14.81 18.58 0.07
CA SER A 7 -14.54 17.54 1.08
C SER A 7 -13.82 18.15 2.27
N SER A 8 -14.37 17.96 3.47
CA SER A 8 -13.70 18.35 4.70
C SER A 8 -12.51 17.44 4.99
N HIS A 9 -11.58 17.93 5.83
CA HIS A 9 -10.43 17.13 6.27
C HIS A 9 -10.86 15.81 6.94
N THR A 10 -11.99 15.84 7.63
CA THR A 10 -12.60 14.67 8.28
C THR A 10 -13.17 13.68 7.25
N ASP A 11 -13.79 14.17 6.17
CA ASP A 11 -14.32 13.31 5.10
C ASP A 11 -13.20 12.52 4.42
N VAL A 12 -12.06 13.18 4.15
CA VAL A 12 -10.86 12.51 3.62
C VAL A 12 -10.29 11.50 4.62
N GLY A 13 -10.35 11.80 5.92
CA GLY A 13 -9.98 10.85 6.98
C GLY A 13 -10.81 9.57 6.97
N TYR A 14 -12.15 9.67 6.83
CA TYR A 14 -13.02 8.50 6.72
C TYR A 14 -12.80 7.73 5.41
N TYR A 15 -12.53 8.43 4.31
CA TYR A 15 -12.14 7.81 3.05
C TYR A 15 -10.85 6.98 3.20
N MET A 16 -9.84 7.54 3.86
CA MET A 16 -8.59 6.82 4.16
C MET A 16 -8.85 5.59 5.04
N LEU A 17 -9.74 5.70 6.03
CA LEU A 17 -10.11 4.58 6.91
C LEU A 17 -10.74 3.43 6.13
N ALA A 18 -11.64 3.71 5.19
CA ALA A 18 -12.22 2.70 4.32
C ALA A 18 -11.15 1.96 3.49
N TRP A 19 -10.18 2.71 2.96
CA TRP A 19 -9.03 2.14 2.25
C TRP A 19 -8.11 1.32 3.16
N THR A 20 -7.93 1.72 4.41
CA THR A 20 -7.18 0.94 5.41
C THR A 20 -7.82 -0.44 5.61
N LEU A 21 -9.14 -0.48 5.79
CA LEU A 21 -9.88 -1.74 5.99
C LEU A 21 -9.80 -2.64 4.75
N TYR A 22 -9.95 -2.08 3.56
CA TYR A 22 -9.77 -2.81 2.31
C TYR A 22 -8.34 -3.37 2.19
N THR A 23 -7.34 -2.55 2.48
CA THR A 23 -5.93 -2.94 2.43
C THR A 23 -5.61 -4.04 3.45
N LEU A 24 -6.25 -4.04 4.62
CA LEU A 24 -6.09 -5.11 5.60
C LEU A 24 -6.53 -6.46 5.05
N ILE A 25 -7.67 -6.51 4.34
CA ILE A 25 -8.16 -7.74 3.70
C ILE A 25 -7.13 -8.23 2.66
N LEU A 26 -6.64 -7.32 1.82
CA LEU A 26 -5.65 -7.65 0.80
C LEU A 26 -4.30 -8.06 1.40
N PHE A 27 -3.88 -7.44 2.51
CA PHE A 27 -2.67 -7.82 3.22
C PHE A 27 -2.77 -9.26 3.72
N VAL A 28 -3.89 -9.65 4.34
CA VAL A 28 -4.09 -11.04 4.78
C VAL A 28 -4.03 -12.02 3.59
N ALA A 29 -4.65 -11.68 2.46
CA ALA A 29 -4.57 -12.50 1.24
C ALA A 29 -3.12 -12.59 0.70
N SER A 30 -2.39 -11.48 0.70
CA SER A 30 -1.03 -11.40 0.15
C SER A 30 0.00 -12.28 0.88
N LEU A 31 -0.24 -12.60 2.15
CA LEU A 31 0.63 -13.50 2.93
C LEU A 31 0.76 -14.90 2.31
N ARG A 32 -0.25 -15.33 1.54
CA ARG A 32 -0.27 -16.60 0.80
C ARG A 32 0.25 -16.52 -0.63
N VAL A 33 0.55 -15.33 -1.15
CA VAL A 33 0.96 -15.15 -2.55
C VAL A 33 2.47 -15.24 -2.71
N HIS A 34 3.22 -14.28 -2.19
CA HIS A 34 4.69 -14.29 -2.12
C HIS A 34 5.20 -13.15 -1.24
N LYS A 35 6.46 -13.22 -0.76
CA LYS A 35 7.01 -12.25 0.20
C LYS A 35 6.94 -10.81 -0.28
N ALA A 36 7.27 -10.56 -1.55
CA ALA A 36 7.27 -9.20 -2.09
C ALA A 36 5.89 -8.54 -1.97
N MET A 37 4.80 -9.27 -2.23
CA MET A 37 3.44 -8.75 -2.14
C MET A 37 3.05 -8.50 -0.68
N ALA A 38 3.33 -9.45 0.20
CA ALA A 38 3.08 -9.29 1.62
C ALA A 38 3.80 -8.07 2.22
N ILE A 39 5.07 -7.86 1.87
CA ILE A 39 5.84 -6.71 2.36
C ILE A 39 5.23 -5.40 1.81
N THR A 40 4.95 -5.33 0.51
CA THR A 40 4.36 -4.12 -0.10
C THR A 40 2.99 -3.80 0.46
N PHE A 41 2.11 -4.79 0.64
CA PHE A 41 0.81 -4.58 1.26
C PHE A 41 0.89 -4.25 2.75
N GLY A 42 1.89 -4.79 3.46
CA GLY A 42 2.16 -4.44 4.85
C GLY A 42 2.57 -2.98 5.01
N LEU A 43 3.47 -2.50 4.14
CA LEU A 43 3.82 -1.08 4.06
C LEU A 43 2.59 -0.24 3.71
N LEU A 44 1.86 -0.60 2.65
CA LEU A 44 0.65 0.11 2.27
C LEU A 44 -0.37 0.23 3.43
N LEU A 45 -0.55 -0.84 4.21
CA LEU A 45 -1.41 -0.83 5.39
C LEU A 45 -0.91 0.15 6.46
N ILE A 46 0.39 0.14 6.76
CA ILE A 46 1.02 1.08 7.70
C ILE A 46 0.83 2.52 7.20
N GLY A 47 1.10 2.78 5.92
CA GLY A 47 0.91 4.08 5.30
C GLY A 47 -0.51 4.61 5.43
N PHE A 48 -1.52 3.79 5.13
CA PHE A 48 -2.92 4.20 5.31
C PHE A 48 -3.29 4.44 6.78
N ILE A 49 -2.80 3.63 7.72
CA ILE A 49 -3.00 3.87 9.15
C ILE A 49 -2.40 5.22 9.55
N LEU A 50 -1.17 5.53 9.11
CA LEU A 50 -0.51 6.81 9.39
C LEU A 50 -1.29 7.98 8.81
N LEU A 51 -1.85 7.85 7.61
CA LEU A 51 -2.69 8.88 7.00
C LEU A 51 -4.00 9.09 7.77
N VAL A 52 -4.65 8.03 8.25
CA VAL A 52 -5.84 8.15 9.12
C VAL A 52 -5.47 8.93 10.39
N VAL A 53 -4.37 8.54 11.05
CA VAL A 53 -3.89 9.25 12.27
C VAL A 53 -3.52 10.70 11.96
N GLY A 54 -2.98 11.01 10.79
CA GLY A 54 -2.68 12.37 10.38
C GLY A 54 -3.91 13.23 10.10
N HIS A 55 -5.02 12.62 9.68
CA HIS A 55 -6.28 13.34 9.43
C HIS A 55 -7.12 13.58 10.68
N PHE A 56 -7.11 12.66 11.65
CA PHE A 56 -7.86 12.78 12.92
C PHE A 56 -7.00 13.27 14.10
N GLY A 57 -5.68 13.23 13.96
CA GLY A 57 -4.72 13.57 15.00
C GLY A 57 -3.71 14.63 14.53
N ASN A 58 -2.42 14.35 14.66
CA ASN A 58 -1.37 15.31 14.35
C ASN A 58 -0.99 15.28 12.85
N PRO A 59 -1.06 16.41 12.12
CA PRO A 59 -0.70 16.47 10.70
C PRO A 59 0.74 16.04 10.37
N VAL A 60 1.64 15.99 11.35
CA VAL A 60 3.00 15.46 11.19
C VAL A 60 2.98 14.02 10.66
N PHE A 61 1.98 13.21 11.03
CA PHE A 61 1.86 11.83 10.56
C PHE A 61 1.60 11.73 9.04
N ASN A 62 1.00 12.75 8.41
CA ASN A 62 0.85 12.78 6.95
C ASN A 62 2.22 12.89 6.24
N LYS A 63 3.18 13.61 6.83
CA LYS A 63 4.55 13.69 6.29
C LYS A 63 5.28 12.37 6.47
N ILE A 64 5.13 11.74 7.63
CA ILE A 64 5.73 10.43 7.93
C ILE A 64 5.17 9.37 6.97
N ALA A 65 3.86 9.36 6.75
CA ALA A 65 3.21 8.49 5.76
C ALA A 65 3.78 8.70 4.35
N GLY A 66 4.04 9.96 3.96
CA GLY A 66 4.67 10.26 2.68
C GLY A 66 6.03 9.58 2.51
N TYR A 67 6.88 9.56 3.55
CA TYR A 67 8.17 8.87 3.50
C TYR A 67 8.02 7.34 3.51
N GLU A 68 7.07 6.83 4.29
CA GLU A 68 6.79 5.40 4.40
C GLU A 68 6.24 4.81 3.09
N LEU A 69 5.45 5.57 2.34
CA LEU A 69 4.88 5.12 1.07
C LEU A 69 5.89 5.07 -0.08
N ILE A 70 7.09 5.66 0.06
CA ILE A 70 8.16 5.57 -0.95
C ILE A 70 8.64 4.12 -1.14
N PRO A 71 9.11 3.39 -0.10
CA PRO A 71 9.47 1.99 -0.25
C PRO A 71 8.29 1.11 -0.65
N CYS A 72 7.05 1.45 -0.26
CA CYS A 72 5.85 0.78 -0.74
C CYS A 72 5.74 0.88 -2.28
N ALA A 73 5.84 2.09 -2.84
CA ALA A 73 5.77 2.32 -4.28
C ALA A 73 6.89 1.60 -5.03
N LEU A 74 8.12 1.62 -4.50
CA LEU A 74 9.25 0.89 -5.07
C LEU A 74 9.02 -0.64 -5.06
N GLY A 75 8.42 -1.18 -3.99
CA GLY A 75 8.03 -2.59 -3.92
C GLY A 75 6.96 -2.95 -4.97
N ALA A 76 5.98 -2.08 -5.18
CA ALA A 76 4.96 -2.26 -6.22
C ALA A 76 5.58 -2.26 -7.63
N TRP A 77 6.51 -1.34 -7.91
CA TRP A 77 7.26 -1.32 -9.16
C TRP A 77 8.11 -2.57 -9.37
N TYR A 78 8.78 -3.05 -8.33
CA TYR A 78 9.54 -4.29 -8.38
C TYR A 78 8.66 -5.48 -8.77
N MET A 79 7.47 -5.60 -8.17
CA MET A 79 6.54 -6.68 -8.50
C MET A 79 6.03 -6.58 -9.95
N MET A 80 5.67 -5.39 -10.42
CA MET A 80 5.26 -5.19 -11.82
C MET A 80 6.39 -5.56 -12.79
N ALA A 81 7.62 -5.13 -12.51
CA ALA A 81 8.79 -5.49 -13.31
C ALA A 81 9.06 -7.00 -13.27
N ALA A 82 8.95 -7.62 -12.10
CA ALA A 82 9.16 -9.07 -11.94
C ALA A 82 8.15 -9.89 -12.74
N ILE A 83 6.88 -9.48 -12.79
CA ILE A 83 5.86 -10.16 -13.60
C ILE A 83 6.24 -10.11 -15.08
N ILE A 84 6.54 -8.93 -15.62
CA ILE A 84 6.83 -8.76 -17.06
C ILE A 84 8.15 -9.42 -17.46
N ILE A 85 9.22 -9.21 -16.67
CA ILE A 85 10.56 -9.69 -17.02
C ILE A 85 10.65 -11.22 -16.90
N ASN A 86 10.06 -11.82 -15.86
CA ASN A 86 10.10 -13.27 -15.71
C ASN A 86 9.29 -13.98 -16.81
N ASP A 87 8.16 -13.39 -17.22
CA ASP A 87 7.33 -13.89 -18.31
C ASP A 87 8.10 -13.86 -19.65
N LEU A 88 8.69 -12.70 -20.00
CA LEU A 88 9.51 -12.57 -21.21
C LEU A 88 10.76 -13.48 -21.21
N ALA A 89 11.37 -13.69 -20.05
CA ALA A 89 12.58 -14.50 -19.93
C ALA A 89 12.31 -16.02 -19.91
N GLY A 90 11.05 -16.44 -19.72
CA GLY A 90 10.68 -17.85 -19.55
C GLY A 90 11.30 -18.53 -18.31
N LYS A 91 11.86 -17.74 -17.39
CA LYS A 91 12.50 -18.21 -16.15
C LYS A 91 12.46 -17.12 -15.09
N THR A 92 12.62 -17.51 -13.83
CA THR A 92 12.70 -16.54 -12.72
C THR A 92 14.03 -15.78 -12.74
N VAL A 93 14.02 -14.54 -13.23
CA VAL A 93 15.13 -13.58 -13.18
C VAL A 93 15.02 -12.70 -11.94
N LEU A 94 13.82 -12.20 -11.65
CA LEU A 94 13.51 -11.38 -10.48
C LEU A 94 12.70 -12.19 -9.46
N PRO A 95 13.31 -12.62 -8.34
CA PRO A 95 12.63 -13.47 -7.36
C PRO A 95 11.66 -12.67 -6.48
N THR A 96 10.42 -13.12 -6.36
CA THR A 96 9.41 -12.49 -5.48
C THR A 96 9.30 -13.15 -4.09
N GLY A 97 10.04 -14.25 -3.89
CA GLY A 97 10.11 -15.01 -2.63
C GLY A 97 8.97 -16.01 -2.44
N LYS A 98 9.13 -16.96 -1.52
CA LYS A 98 8.08 -17.94 -1.16
C LYS A 98 6.98 -17.29 -0.31
N PRO A 99 5.72 -17.78 -0.32
CA PRO A 99 4.69 -17.32 0.60
C PRO A 99 5.14 -17.33 2.07
N PHE A 100 4.59 -16.42 2.89
CA PHE A 100 4.81 -16.46 4.33
C PHE A 100 3.95 -17.54 5.00
N ILE A 101 2.74 -17.74 4.47
CA ILE A 101 1.79 -18.75 4.91
C ILE A 101 1.52 -19.66 3.71
N GLN A 102 1.72 -20.97 3.88
CA GLN A 102 1.34 -21.97 2.88
C GLN A 102 -0.15 -22.34 2.99
#